data_AF-A0A1I6GZU9-F1
#
_entry.id   AF-A0A1I6GZU9-F1
#
_cell.length_a   1.000
_cell.length_b   1.000
_cell.length_c   1.000
_cell.angle_alpha   90.00
_cell.angle_beta   90.00
_cell.angle_gamma   90.00
#
_symmetry.space_group_name_H-M   'P 1'
#
loop_
_entity.id
_entity.type
_entity.pdbx_description
1 polymer ?
#
loop_
_entity_poly.entity_id
_entity_poly.type
_entity_poly.pdbx_seq_one_letter_code
_entity_poly.pdbx_strand_id
1 'polypeptide(L)'
;MSTTHTRQVMFAGKWWIPILMLPVLFLLWVSVTLSNVVLAPHLGVQLSGYLTEIAAVPVLLSYAVSLFAPFALYHDRTYVSERSEWTPHVLYLLVFIPLLNVLLSGVYLVQRHRFVGTP
;
A
#
# COMPACT_ATOMS: atom_id res chain seq x y z
N MET A 1 -15.42 13.11 38.81
CA MET A 1 -15.24 11.77 38.20
C MET A 1 -15.42 11.95 36.70
N SER A 2 -14.33 12.14 35.95
CA SER A 2 -14.39 12.40 34.50
C SER A 2 -14.37 11.06 33.78
N THR A 3 -15.47 10.71 33.11
CA THR A 3 -15.59 9.50 32.30
C THR A 3 -14.84 9.72 31.00
N THR A 4 -13.58 9.27 30.96
CA THR A 4 -12.79 9.20 29.74
C THR A 4 -13.49 8.24 28.78
N HIS A 5 -14.23 8.78 27.83
CA HIS A 5 -14.77 8.00 26.71
C HIS A 5 -13.59 7.53 25.86
N THR A 6 -13.08 6.35 26.16
CA THR A 6 -12.16 5.62 25.29
C THR A 6 -12.94 5.30 24.02
N ARG A 7 -12.83 6.14 22.98
CA ARG A 7 -13.31 5.82 21.63
C ARG A 7 -12.60 4.54 21.21
N GLN A 8 -13.24 3.39 21.39
CA GLN A 8 -12.76 2.14 20.83
C GLN A 8 -12.92 2.22 19.32
N VAL A 9 -11.85 2.63 18.64
CA VAL A 9 -11.77 2.56 17.18
C VAL A 9 -11.69 1.07 16.84
N MET A 10 -12.78 0.48 16.33
CA MET A 10 -12.88 -0.96 16.02
C MET A 10 -11.80 -1.51 15.06
N PHE A 11 -11.01 -0.64 14.42
CA PHE A 11 -9.94 -1.00 13.49
C PHE A 11 -8.55 -0.46 13.89
N ALA A 12 -8.35 -0.09 15.16
CA ALA A 12 -7.07 0.40 15.67
C ALA A 12 -5.94 -0.62 15.39
N GLY A 13 -5.12 -0.34 14.37
CA GLY A 13 -3.93 -1.13 14.02
C GLY A 13 -4.00 -1.94 12.72
N LYS A 14 -5.09 -1.91 11.95
CA LYS A 14 -5.17 -2.58 10.61
C LYS A 14 -5.12 -1.63 9.41
N TRP A 15 -5.04 -0.32 9.67
CA TRP A 15 -5.04 0.71 8.63
C TRP A 15 -3.80 0.71 7.74
N TRP A 16 -2.74 0.02 8.15
CA TRP A 16 -1.55 -0.23 7.32
C TRP A 16 -1.80 -1.23 6.17
N ILE A 17 -2.89 -2.03 6.19
CA ILE A 17 -3.15 -3.05 5.16
C ILE A 17 -3.30 -2.41 3.76
N PRO A 18 -4.18 -1.40 3.54
CA PRO A 18 -4.22 -0.68 2.27
C PRO A 18 -2.88 -0.07 1.87
N ILE A 19 -2.06 0.35 2.83
CA ILE A 19 -0.73 0.91 2.58
C ILE A 19 0.21 -0.19 2.07
N LEU A 20 0.17 -1.40 2.65
CA LEU A 20 0.93 -2.57 2.18
C LEU A 20 0.46 -3.06 0.80
N MET A 21 -0.82 -2.93 0.48
CA MET A 21 -1.32 -3.36 -0.82
C MET A 21 -0.61 -2.65 -1.99
N LEU A 22 -0.17 -1.40 -1.81
CA LEU A 22 0.51 -0.64 -2.87
C LEU A 22 1.81 -1.30 -3.37
N PRO A 23 2.83 -1.57 -2.52
CA PRO A 23 4.05 -2.24 -2.97
C PRO A 23 3.79 -3.69 -3.41
N VAL A 24 2.82 -4.39 -2.80
CA VAL A 24 2.47 -5.76 -3.22
C VAL A 24 1.88 -5.78 -4.63
N LEU A 25 0.94 -4.88 -4.94
CA LEU A 25 0.35 -4.76 -6.27
C LEU A 25 1.38 -4.33 -7.31
N PHE A 26 2.32 -3.45 -6.93
CA PHE A 26 3.44 -3.09 -7.79
C PHE A 26 4.34 -4.29 -8.10
N LEU A 27 4.74 -5.07 -7.09
CA LEU A 27 5.57 -6.27 -7.30
C LEU A 27 4.85 -7.32 -8.14
N LEU A 28 3.54 -7.49 -7.94
CA LEU A 28 2.71 -8.38 -8.75
C LEU A 28 2.70 -7.93 -10.22
N TRP A 29 2.45 -6.65 -10.46
CA TRP A 29 2.49 -6.06 -11.81
C TRP A 29 3.87 -6.28 -12.47
N VAL A 30 4.96 -5.90 -11.79
CA VAL A 30 6.33 -6.10 -12.28
C VAL A 30 6.58 -7.57 -12.61
N SER A 31 6.16 -8.49 -11.75
CA SER A 31 6.36 -9.93 -11.95
C SER A 31 5.65 -10.45 -13.21
N VAL A 32 4.39 -10.04 -13.42
CA VAL A 32 3.62 -10.41 -14.61
C VAL A 32 4.24 -9.79 -15.87
N THR A 33 4.61 -8.50 -15.81
CA THR A 33 5.23 -7.81 -16.95
C THR A 33 6.58 -8.44 -17.33
N LEU A 34 7.45 -8.72 -16.36
CA LEU A 34 8.73 -9.37 -16.62
C LEU A 34 8.54 -10.78 -17.18
N SER A 35 7.60 -11.56 -16.62
CA SER A 35 7.28 -12.89 -17.13
C SER A 35 6.80 -12.82 -18.58
N ASN A 36 5.94 -11.85 -18.90
CA ASN A 36 5.47 -11.64 -20.27
C ASN A 36 6.62 -11.21 -21.19
N VAL A 37 7.50 -10.28 -20.80
CA VAL A 37 8.64 -9.85 -21.62
C VAL A 37 9.60 -11.02 -21.94
N VAL A 38 9.88 -11.87 -20.94
CA VAL A 38 10.78 -13.02 -21.10
C VAL A 38 10.15 -14.12 -21.94
N LEU A 39 8.86 -14.40 -21.73
CA LEU A 39 8.19 -15.54 -22.34
C LEU A 39 7.43 -15.18 -23.64
N ALA A 40 7.15 -13.91 -23.92
CA ALA A 40 6.42 -13.48 -25.12
C ALA A 40 7.01 -14.01 -26.44
N PRO A 41 8.35 -14.04 -26.64
CA PRO A 41 8.94 -14.65 -27.83
C PRO A 41 8.62 -16.15 -27.98
N HIS A 42 8.25 -16.82 -26.90
CA HIS A 42 8.00 -18.26 -26.83
C HIS A 42 6.52 -18.63 -26.73
N LEU A 43 5.65 -17.74 -26.25
CA LEU A 43 4.27 -18.06 -25.86
C LEU A 43 3.22 -17.83 -26.96
N GLY A 44 3.61 -17.38 -28.14
CA GLY A 44 2.67 -17.02 -29.20
C GLY A 44 1.84 -15.77 -28.86
N VAL A 45 1.28 -15.13 -29.91
CA VAL A 45 0.68 -13.79 -29.80
C VAL A 45 -0.54 -13.77 -28.86
N GLN A 46 -1.37 -14.81 -28.88
CA GLN A 46 -2.60 -14.87 -28.07
C GLN A 46 -2.31 -14.92 -26.56
N LEU A 47 -1.34 -15.74 -26.15
CA LEU A 47 -1.04 -15.97 -24.74
C LEU A 47 -0.30 -14.78 -24.12
N SER A 48 0.56 -14.11 -24.89
CA SER A 48 1.14 -12.82 -24.51
C SER A 48 0.08 -11.71 -24.39
N GLY A 49 -0.95 -11.73 -25.23
CA GLY A 49 -2.12 -10.86 -25.12
C GLY A 49 -2.83 -11.01 -23.77
N TYR A 50 -3.17 -12.24 -23.38
CA TYR A 50 -3.81 -12.51 -22.08
C TYR A 50 -2.96 -12.06 -20.89
N LEU A 51 -1.64 -12.28 -20.91
CA LEU A 51 -0.76 -11.81 -19.83
C LEU A 51 -0.75 -10.28 -19.71
N THR A 52 -0.90 -9.57 -20.82
CA THR A 52 -0.99 -8.10 -20.85
C THR A 52 -2.30 -7.62 -20.23
N GLU A 53 -3.41 -8.28 -20.53
CA GLU A 53 -4.72 -7.98 -19.91
C GLU A 53 -4.71 -8.25 -18.40
N ILE A 54 -4.12 -9.37 -17.98
CA ILE A 54 -3.96 -9.71 -16.55
C ILE A 54 -3.11 -8.66 -15.84
N ALA A 55 -2.05 -8.15 -16.48
CA ALA A 55 -1.20 -7.10 -15.91
C ALA A 55 -1.95 -5.78 -15.67
N ALA A 56 -3.04 -5.51 -16.38
CA ALA A 56 -3.84 -4.30 -16.15
C ALA A 56 -4.62 -4.35 -14.82
N VAL A 57 -4.94 -5.54 -14.31
CA VAL A 57 -5.72 -5.71 -13.07
C VAL A 57 -4.98 -5.15 -11.84
N PRO A 58 -3.72 -5.50 -11.56
CA PRO A 58 -2.95 -4.88 -10.48
C PRO A 58 -2.83 -3.36 -10.60
N VAL A 59 -2.74 -2.82 -11.83
CA VAL A 59 -2.66 -1.37 -12.07
C VAL A 59 -3.96 -0.68 -11.65
N LEU A 60 -5.11 -1.21 -12.08
CA LEU A 60 -6.41 -0.68 -11.72
C LEU A 60 -6.64 -0.73 -10.20
N LEU A 61 -6.30 -1.87 -9.58
CA LEU A 61 -6.40 -2.02 -8.12
C LEU A 61 -5.45 -1.06 -7.40
N SER A 62 -4.22 -0.88 -7.88
CA SER A 62 -3.25 0.03 -7.29
C SER A 62 -3.78 1.46 -7.31
N TYR A 63 -4.40 1.88 -8.41
CA TYR A 63 -5.03 3.19 -8.53
C TYR A 63 -6.17 3.38 -7.52
N ALA A 64 -7.09 2.40 -7.43
CA ALA A 64 -8.19 2.44 -6.47
C ALA A 64 -7.69 2.50 -5.01
N VAL A 65 -6.68 1.70 -4.68
CA VAL A 65 -6.04 1.72 -3.35
C VAL A 65 -5.34 3.06 -3.11
N SER A 66 -4.66 3.63 -4.09
CA SER A 66 -3.99 4.93 -3.95
C SER A 66 -4.94 6.08 -3.66
N LEU A 67 -6.17 6.04 -4.19
CA LEU A 67 -7.20 7.04 -3.84
C LEU A 67 -7.67 6.90 -2.39
N PHE A 68 -7.70 5.67 -1.87
CA PHE A 68 -8.08 5.40 -0.48
C PHE A 68 -6.90 5.52 0.51
N ALA A 69 -5.67 5.41 0.03
CA ALA A 69 -4.46 5.34 0.86
C ALA A 69 -4.24 6.56 1.76
N PRO A 70 -4.50 7.83 1.35
CA PRO A 70 -4.40 8.98 2.25
C PRO A 70 -5.29 8.86 3.48
N PHE A 71 -6.51 8.34 3.32
CA PHE A 71 -7.44 8.11 4.43
C PHE A 71 -6.92 7.02 5.37
N ALA A 72 -6.50 5.88 4.83
CA ALA A 72 -5.91 4.81 5.62
C ALA A 72 -4.66 5.28 6.38
N LEU A 73 -3.80 6.05 5.72
CA LEU A 73 -2.56 6.57 6.28
C LEU A 73 -2.79 7.65 7.35
N TYR A 74 -3.84 8.45 7.23
CA TYR A 74 -4.25 9.39 8.29
C TYR A 74 -4.63 8.66 9.58
N HIS A 75 -5.44 7.60 9.46
CA HIS A 75 -5.86 6.81 10.62
C HIS A 75 -4.72 5.98 11.22
N ASP A 76 -3.87 5.37 10.38
CA ASP A 76 -2.70 4.62 10.87
C ASP A 76 -1.68 5.56 11.53
N ARG A 77 -1.46 6.76 10.97
CA ARG A 77 -0.61 7.79 11.60
C ARG A 77 -1.08 8.15 13.00
N THR A 78 -2.39 8.41 13.15
CA THR A 78 -2.96 8.75 14.47
C THR A 78 -2.71 7.63 15.47
N TYR A 79 -2.99 6.38 15.05
CA TYR A 79 -2.73 5.19 15.85
C TYR A 79 -1.26 5.03 16.26
N VAL A 80 -0.33 5.26 15.33
CA VAL A 80 1.12 5.15 15.55
C VAL A 80 1.62 6.25 16.49
N SER A 81 1.15 7.49 16.32
CA SER A 81 1.54 8.61 17.18
C SER A 81 1.01 8.49 18.61
N GLU A 82 -0.10 7.79 18.82
CA GLU A 82 -0.63 7.49 20.16
C GLU A 82 0.16 6.38 20.88
N ARG A 83 0.87 5.53 20.14
CA ARG A 83 1.53 4.32 20.66
C ARG A 83 3.05 4.33 20.58
N SER A 84 3.63 5.34 19.95
CA SER A 84 5.07 5.47 19.77
C SER A 84 5.49 6.93 19.82
N GLU A 85 6.78 7.16 20.03
CA GLU A 85 7.37 8.50 19.99
C GLU A 85 7.53 9.04 18.56
N TRP A 86 7.28 8.20 17.55
CA TRP A 86 7.38 8.61 16.16
C TRP A 86 6.13 9.36 15.71
N THR A 87 6.35 10.54 15.12
CA THR A 87 5.31 11.33 14.47
C THR A 87 5.51 11.28 12.95
N PRO A 88 4.73 10.45 12.22
CA PRO A 88 4.87 10.34 10.78
C PRO A 88 4.70 11.71 10.09
N HIS A 89 5.51 12.00 9.08
CA HIS A 89 5.45 13.29 8.41
C HIS A 89 4.23 13.41 7.47
N VAL A 90 3.74 14.64 7.24
CA VAL A 90 2.58 14.90 6.36
C VAL A 90 2.86 14.47 4.91
N LEU A 91 4.13 14.46 4.49
CA LEU A 91 4.55 14.06 3.15
C LEU A 91 4.13 12.64 2.76
N TYR A 92 3.91 11.74 3.73
CA TYR A 92 3.39 10.40 3.44
C TYR A 92 1.98 10.42 2.82
N LEU A 93 1.20 11.51 2.98
CA LEU A 93 -0.10 11.64 2.34
C LEU A 93 -0.02 11.82 0.82
N LEU A 94 1.17 12.08 0.26
CA LEU A 94 1.41 12.09 -1.19
C LEU A 94 1.36 10.68 -1.82
N VAL A 95 0.98 9.66 -1.04
CA VAL A 95 0.78 8.27 -1.47
C VAL A 95 -0.33 8.07 -2.53
N PHE A 96 -1.10 9.10 -2.85
CA PHE A 96 -2.02 9.06 -3.99
C PHE A 96 -1.31 9.28 -5.34
N ILE A 97 -0.08 9.81 -5.35
CA ILE A 97 0.69 10.06 -6.57
C ILE A 97 1.27 8.72 -7.07
N PRO A 98 0.93 8.27 -8.29
CA PRO A 98 1.45 7.01 -8.84
C PRO A 98 2.98 6.94 -8.85
N LEU A 99 3.54 5.74 -8.69
CA LEU A 99 4.96 5.42 -8.53
C LEU A 99 5.59 5.95 -7.22
N LEU A 100 5.30 7.20 -6.87
CA LEU A 100 5.69 7.76 -5.57
C LEU A 100 4.97 7.03 -4.42
N ASN A 101 3.74 6.58 -4.66
CA ASN A 101 2.95 5.76 -3.76
C ASN A 101 3.70 4.53 -3.25
N VAL A 102 4.43 3.81 -4.11
CA VAL A 102 5.21 2.61 -3.76
C VAL A 102 6.36 2.95 -2.83
N LEU A 103 7.10 4.02 -3.13
CA LEU A 103 8.23 4.45 -2.30
C LEU A 103 7.76 4.95 -0.93
N LEU A 104 6.74 5.82 -0.91
CA LEU A 104 6.22 6.38 0.33
C LEU A 104 5.60 5.30 1.23
N SER A 105 4.80 4.40 0.66
CA SER A 105 4.22 3.27 1.41
C SER A 105 5.30 2.33 1.94
N GLY A 106 6.30 1.98 1.14
CA GLY A 106 7.41 1.14 1.57
C GLY A 106 8.20 1.77 2.73
N VAL A 107 8.62 3.02 2.57
CA VAL A 107 9.36 3.75 3.62
C VAL A 107 8.50 3.90 4.88
N TYR A 108 7.22 4.24 4.73
CA TYR A 108 6.28 4.35 5.86
C TYR A 108 6.16 3.04 6.63
N LEU A 109 5.94 1.92 5.94
CA LEU A 109 5.77 0.60 6.55
C LEU A 109 7.04 0.13 7.26
N VAL A 110 8.22 0.39 6.70
CA VAL A 110 9.50 0.07 7.35
C VAL A 110 9.68 0.89 8.62
N GLN A 111 9.38 2.20 8.60
CA GLN A 111 9.47 3.03 9.79
C GLN A 111 8.45 2.62 10.84
N ARG A 112 7.19 2.43 10.44
CA ARG A 112 6.12 1.91 11.29
C ARG A 112 6.53 0.61 11.97
N HIS A 113 7.12 -0.31 11.23
CA HIS A 113 7.58 -1.59 11.75
C HIS A 113 8.61 -1.45 12.87
N ARG A 114 9.50 -0.45 12.78
CA ARG A 114 10.51 -0.18 13.83
C ARG A 114 9.90 0.37 15.12
N PHE A 115 8.83 1.17 15.03
CA PHE A 115 8.27 1.86 16.18
C PHE A 115 7.11 1.12 16.85
N VAL A 116 6.28 0.42 16.08
CA VAL A 116 5.07 -0.25 16.58
C VAL A 116 5.13 -1.77 16.32
N GLY A 117 6.24 -2.27 15.79
CA GLY A 117 6.41 -3.69 15.47
C GLY A 117 5.73 -4.10 14.17
N THR A 118 5.85 -5.39 13.83
CA THR A 118 5.09 -5.99 12.73
C THR A 118 3.60 -5.94 13.07
N PRO A 119 2.73 -5.83 12.05
CA PRO A 119 1.32 -6.12 12.22
C PRO A 119 1.02 -7.45 12.93
#